data_AF-A0A7C5CFC3-F1
#
_entry.id   AF-A0A7C5CFC3-F1
#
_cell.length_a   1.000
_cell.length_b   1.000
_cell.length_c   1.000
_cell.angle_alpha   90.00
_cell.angle_beta   90.00
_cell.angle_gamma   90.00
#
_symmetry.space_group_name_H-M   'P 1'
#
loop_
_entity.id
_entity.type
_entity.pdbx_description
1 polymer ?
#
loop_
_entity_poly.entity_id
_entity_poly.type
_entity_poly.pdbx_seq_one_letter_code
_entity_poly.pdbx_strand_id
1 'polypeptide(L)'
;MEMTREEKVRESFATQAHWCSKLGSPFTARLLEQLGQKLDHSTQTGRMLLGWKGISHGTSDAIALRLAGALHGLVRAGRLSELAALYPPNPLPDGDILAEVAIAGIVEADEEICEWLAFAPQTNEVARASLLYSGMRVIAGETTLPLSLFELGASAGLNLMLDKFAYRLGDRNFGETGSRVLLSPQWVGPAPKGAAPDILARRGCDLNPLDVTVATHRARLLAYIWADQSERLARTEAAIRIAQAAPPRLDKADAGAWVESNILPKGKSGTSRVLFHSIAYQYFPEAVKNKIEANMEAAGAQATPQAPLAW
;
A
#
# COMPACT_ATOMS: atom_id res chain seq x y z
N MET A 1 -6.03 -20.13 30.51
CA MET A 1 -7.33 -20.12 29.83
C MET A 1 -7.07 -19.65 28.41
N GLU A 2 -7.67 -20.29 27.40
CA GLU A 2 -7.56 -19.81 26.03
C GLU A 2 -8.40 -18.53 25.88
N MET A 3 -7.83 -17.49 25.26
CA MET A 3 -8.55 -16.24 25.02
C MET A 3 -9.78 -16.48 24.13
N THR A 4 -10.90 -15.90 24.53
CA THR A 4 -12.11 -15.79 23.73
C THR A 4 -11.82 -15.02 22.43
N ARG A 5 -12.72 -15.15 21.45
CA ARG A 5 -12.60 -14.44 20.18
C ARG A 5 -12.59 -12.92 20.36
N GLU A 6 -13.44 -12.42 21.25
CA GLU A 6 -13.52 -11.00 21.53
C GLU A 6 -12.23 -10.48 22.19
N GLU A 7 -11.68 -11.21 23.16
CA GLU A 7 -10.39 -10.86 23.77
C GLU A 7 -9.27 -10.79 22.73
N LYS A 8 -9.22 -11.73 21.78
CA LYS A 8 -8.25 -11.71 20.66
C LYS A 8 -8.40 -10.46 19.79
N VAL A 9 -9.64 -10.03 19.51
CA VAL A 9 -9.91 -8.79 18.76
C VAL A 9 -9.44 -7.56 19.54
N ARG A 10 -9.76 -7.46 20.84
CA ARG A 10 -9.34 -6.32 21.65
C ARG A 10 -7.81 -6.24 21.77
N GLU A 11 -7.13 -7.37 21.90
CA GLU A 11 -5.66 -7.46 21.85
C GLU A 11 -5.10 -7.01 20.50
N SER A 12 -5.76 -7.36 19.38
CA SER A 12 -5.38 -6.88 18.04
C SER A 12 -5.43 -5.35 17.94
N PHE A 13 -6.46 -4.71 18.50
CA PHE A 13 -6.55 -3.24 18.57
C PHE A 13 -5.41 -2.64 19.39
N ALA A 14 -5.12 -3.18 20.57
CA ALA A 14 -4.02 -2.71 21.41
C ALA A 14 -2.65 -2.88 20.74
N THR A 15 -2.43 -4.02 20.07
CA THR A 15 -1.21 -4.30 19.31
C THR A 15 -1.06 -3.31 18.16
N GLN A 16 -2.13 -3.07 17.39
CA GLN A 16 -2.09 -2.12 16.28
C GLN A 16 -1.87 -0.68 16.76
N ALA A 17 -2.50 -0.28 17.87
CA ALA A 17 -2.31 1.04 18.49
C ALA A 17 -0.85 1.25 18.90
N HIS A 18 -0.22 0.24 19.51
CA HIS A 18 1.20 0.26 19.85
C HIS A 18 2.08 0.54 18.61
N TRP A 19 1.84 -0.20 17.51
CA TRP A 19 2.60 0.00 16.27
C TRP A 19 2.35 1.36 15.63
N CYS A 20 1.12 1.87 15.65
CA CYS A 20 0.83 3.23 15.16
C CYS A 20 1.63 4.27 15.95
N SER A 21 1.66 4.18 17.28
CA SER A 21 2.44 5.09 18.13
C SER A 21 3.94 5.00 17.82
N LYS A 22 4.50 3.78 17.77
CA LYS A 22 5.91 3.54 17.47
C LYS A 22 6.33 4.04 16.08
N LEU A 23 5.42 4.02 15.12
CA LEU A 23 5.66 4.42 13.73
C LEU A 23 5.19 5.86 13.43
N GLY A 24 5.03 6.68 14.47
CA GLY A 24 4.82 8.13 14.34
C GLY A 24 3.37 8.54 14.06
N SER A 25 2.40 7.76 14.55
CA SER A 25 0.97 8.04 14.41
C SER A 25 0.23 8.08 15.75
N PRO A 26 0.46 9.12 16.58
CA PRO A 26 -0.16 9.24 17.90
C PRO A 26 -1.69 9.37 17.85
N PHE A 27 -2.25 9.98 16.81
CA PHE A 27 -3.71 10.12 16.67
C PHE A 27 -4.35 8.76 16.41
N THR A 28 -3.87 8.04 15.38
CA THR A 28 -4.43 6.72 15.04
C THR A 28 -4.21 5.74 16.19
N ALA A 29 -3.07 5.83 16.90
CA ALA A 29 -2.83 5.02 18.09
C ALA A 29 -3.91 5.24 19.17
N ARG A 30 -4.17 6.51 19.53
CA ARG A 30 -5.19 6.85 20.54
C ARG A 30 -6.58 6.43 20.10
N LEU A 31 -6.94 6.66 18.83
CA LEU A 31 -8.22 6.23 18.27
C LEU A 31 -8.42 4.71 18.42
N LEU A 32 -7.42 3.91 18.05
CA LEU A 32 -7.50 2.45 18.12
C LEU A 32 -7.48 1.93 19.55
N GLU A 33 -6.69 2.52 20.44
CA GLU A 33 -6.69 2.15 21.86
C GLU A 33 -8.06 2.37 22.49
N GLN A 34 -8.69 3.50 22.22
CA GLN A 34 -10.02 3.84 22.73
C GLN A 34 -11.11 2.94 22.14
N LEU A 35 -11.14 2.76 20.82
CA LEU A 35 -12.13 1.90 20.18
C LEU A 35 -11.98 0.44 20.60
N GLY A 36 -10.75 -0.05 20.78
CA GLY A 36 -10.49 -1.41 21.28
C GLY A 36 -11.08 -1.68 22.67
N GLN A 37 -11.24 -0.65 23.50
CA GLN A 37 -11.83 -0.75 24.84
C GLN A 37 -13.34 -0.49 24.83
N LYS A 38 -13.82 0.47 24.04
CA LYS A 38 -15.18 1.01 24.14
C LYS A 38 -16.17 0.42 23.14
N LEU A 39 -15.71 -0.25 22.07
CA LEU A 39 -16.60 -0.97 21.15
C LEU A 39 -17.39 -2.04 21.89
N ASP A 40 -18.69 -2.11 21.58
CA ASP A 40 -19.63 -3.09 22.10
C ASP A 40 -20.48 -3.73 20.97
N HIS A 41 -21.54 -4.46 21.31
CA HIS A 41 -22.40 -5.17 20.35
C HIS A 41 -23.65 -4.37 19.93
N SER A 42 -23.76 -3.09 20.29
CA SER A 42 -24.95 -2.26 19.99
C SER A 42 -25.12 -1.98 18.49
N THR A 43 -24.01 -1.80 17.77
CA THR A 43 -23.96 -1.55 16.31
C THR A 43 -23.63 -2.81 15.52
N GLN A 44 -23.97 -2.85 14.23
CA GLN A 44 -23.57 -3.92 13.32
C GLN A 44 -22.04 -3.95 13.16
N THR A 45 -21.41 -2.78 13.07
CA THR A 45 -19.95 -2.60 13.11
C THR A 45 -19.35 -3.29 14.32
N GLY A 46 -19.85 -3.00 15.52
CA GLY A 46 -19.39 -3.61 16.76
C GLY A 46 -19.53 -5.14 16.75
N ARG A 47 -20.70 -5.66 16.35
CA ARG A 47 -20.94 -7.11 16.20
C ARG A 47 -20.01 -7.78 15.20
N MET A 48 -19.75 -7.14 14.06
CA MET A 48 -18.83 -7.66 13.03
C MET A 48 -17.39 -7.73 13.52
N LEU A 49 -16.93 -6.67 14.21
CA LEU A 49 -15.56 -6.57 14.69
C LEU A 49 -15.31 -7.51 15.88
N LEU A 50 -16.13 -7.45 16.92
CA LEU A 50 -15.98 -8.29 18.13
C LEU A 50 -16.28 -9.76 17.84
N GLY A 51 -17.12 -10.04 16.84
CA GLY A 51 -17.44 -11.39 16.36
C GLY A 51 -16.56 -11.92 15.22
N TRP A 52 -15.48 -11.22 14.85
CA TRP A 52 -14.71 -11.48 13.63
C TRP A 52 -14.25 -12.93 13.50
N LYS A 53 -14.69 -13.61 12.42
CA LYS A 53 -14.47 -15.06 12.20
C LYS A 53 -13.13 -15.38 11.50
N GLY A 54 -12.45 -14.39 10.94
CA GLY A 54 -11.14 -14.56 10.30
C GLY A 54 -9.98 -14.65 11.31
N ILE A 55 -8.77 -14.34 10.85
CA ILE A 55 -7.55 -14.37 11.67
C ILE A 55 -7.50 -13.09 12.52
N SER A 56 -8.09 -13.14 13.72
CA SER A 56 -8.24 -12.00 14.61
C SER A 56 -7.09 -11.78 15.61
N HIS A 57 -6.10 -12.67 15.66
CA HIS A 57 -4.93 -12.51 16.54
C HIS A 57 -3.83 -11.72 15.83
N GLY A 58 -3.14 -10.84 16.58
CA GLY A 58 -2.11 -9.97 16.02
C GLY A 58 -2.66 -8.96 15.02
N THR A 59 -1.94 -8.71 13.93
CA THR A 59 -2.31 -7.71 12.89
C THR A 59 -2.73 -8.34 11.55
N SER A 60 -2.92 -9.66 11.51
CA SER A 60 -3.06 -10.46 10.27
C SER A 60 -4.21 -10.01 9.37
N ASP A 61 -5.44 -9.96 9.90
CA ASP A 61 -6.57 -9.43 9.13
C ASP A 61 -6.67 -7.90 9.19
N ALA A 62 -5.80 -7.23 9.96
CA ALA A 62 -5.77 -5.77 10.09
C ALA A 62 -7.14 -5.14 10.48
N ILE A 63 -7.91 -5.83 11.32
CA ILE A 63 -9.29 -5.45 11.72
C ILE A 63 -9.34 -4.01 12.26
N ALA A 64 -8.40 -3.66 13.15
CA ALA A 64 -8.28 -2.31 13.69
C ALA A 64 -8.05 -1.26 12.58
N LEU A 65 -7.19 -1.55 11.61
CA LEU A 65 -6.93 -0.65 10.48
C LEU A 65 -8.11 -0.57 9.50
N ARG A 66 -8.96 -1.61 9.42
CA ARG A 66 -10.22 -1.52 8.66
C ARG A 66 -11.14 -0.45 9.24
N LEU A 67 -11.34 -0.46 10.56
CA LEU A 67 -12.18 0.53 11.22
C LEU A 67 -11.59 1.94 11.16
N ALA A 68 -10.29 2.09 11.46
CA ALA A 68 -9.63 3.40 11.34
C ALA A 68 -9.69 3.95 9.91
N GLY A 69 -9.50 3.09 8.90
CA GLY A 69 -9.65 3.45 7.49
C GLY A 69 -11.07 3.87 7.14
N ALA A 70 -12.09 3.15 7.62
CA ALA A 70 -13.50 3.51 7.40
C ALA A 70 -13.83 4.91 7.94
N LEU A 71 -13.50 5.16 9.21
CA LEU A 71 -13.71 6.46 9.85
C LEU A 71 -12.96 7.58 9.14
N HIS A 72 -11.69 7.34 8.79
CA HIS A 72 -10.90 8.31 8.05
C HIS A 72 -11.46 8.58 6.64
N GLY A 73 -11.93 7.54 5.94
CA GLY A 73 -12.58 7.67 4.64
C GLY A 73 -13.83 8.55 4.71
N LEU A 74 -14.68 8.34 5.72
CA LEU A 74 -15.88 9.14 5.96
C LEU A 74 -15.56 10.59 6.32
N VAL A 75 -14.62 10.82 7.24
CA VAL A 75 -14.13 12.17 7.58
C VAL A 75 -13.62 12.90 6.34
N ARG A 76 -12.80 12.24 5.51
CA ARG A 76 -12.29 12.82 4.26
C ARG A 76 -13.38 13.09 3.21
N ALA A 77 -14.50 12.37 3.28
CA ALA A 77 -15.67 12.59 2.44
C ALA A 77 -16.59 13.72 2.95
N GLY A 78 -16.21 14.39 4.04
CA GLY A 78 -17.03 15.45 4.66
C GLY A 78 -18.18 14.92 5.52
N ARG A 79 -18.17 13.63 5.86
CA ARG A 79 -19.08 13.03 6.84
C ARG A 79 -18.48 13.12 8.24
N LEU A 80 -19.28 12.82 9.27
CA LEU A 80 -18.85 12.76 10.67
C LEU A 80 -18.16 14.06 11.13
N SER A 81 -18.84 15.21 10.99
CA SER A 81 -18.24 16.54 11.20
C SER A 81 -17.66 16.75 12.61
N GLU A 82 -18.29 16.19 13.64
CA GLU A 82 -17.79 16.22 15.01
C GLU A 82 -16.49 15.43 15.15
N LEU A 83 -16.41 14.24 14.53
CA LEU A 83 -15.19 13.45 14.50
C LEU A 83 -14.09 14.14 13.69
N ALA A 84 -14.45 14.78 12.58
CA ALA A 84 -13.52 15.55 11.75
C ALA A 84 -12.85 16.70 12.53
N ALA A 85 -13.57 17.33 13.47
CA ALA A 85 -13.01 18.37 14.35
C ALA A 85 -11.92 17.84 15.30
N LEU A 86 -11.86 16.53 15.52
CA LEU A 86 -10.85 15.87 16.33
C LEU A 86 -9.69 15.29 15.51
N TYR A 87 -9.85 15.14 14.19
CA TYR A 87 -8.80 14.60 13.30
C TYR A 87 -7.67 15.63 13.08
N PRO A 88 -6.43 15.20 12.78
CA PRO A 88 -5.36 16.08 12.32
C PRO A 88 -5.82 16.96 11.14
N PRO A 89 -5.36 18.22 11.06
CA PRO A 89 -4.24 18.83 11.81
C PRO A 89 -4.61 19.40 13.19
N ASN A 90 -5.82 19.14 13.69
CA ASN A 90 -6.22 19.60 15.02
C ASN A 90 -5.33 18.97 16.12
N PRO A 91 -5.20 19.63 17.30
CA PRO A 91 -4.48 19.07 18.42
C PRO A 91 -5.00 17.68 18.81
N LEU A 92 -4.10 16.81 19.25
CA LEU A 92 -4.45 15.46 19.67
C LEU A 92 -5.49 15.53 20.82
N PRO A 93 -6.73 15.06 20.61
CA PRO A 93 -7.83 15.20 21.58
C PRO A 93 -7.63 14.30 22.79
N ASP A 94 -8.30 14.61 23.90
CA ASP A 94 -8.42 13.69 25.02
C ASP A 94 -8.98 12.32 24.59
N GLY A 95 -8.53 11.26 25.24
CA GLY A 95 -8.91 9.89 24.89
C GLY A 95 -10.39 9.61 25.05
N ASP A 96 -11.00 10.03 26.16
CA ASP A 96 -12.42 9.77 26.41
C ASP A 96 -13.31 10.59 25.47
N ILE A 97 -12.94 11.85 25.19
CA ILE A 97 -13.64 12.69 24.19
C ILE A 97 -13.57 12.05 22.80
N LEU A 98 -12.39 11.59 22.39
CA LEU A 98 -12.22 10.92 21.10
C LEU A 98 -13.06 9.65 21.02
N ALA A 99 -13.12 8.88 22.10
CA ALA A 99 -13.91 7.67 22.17
C ALA A 99 -15.41 7.94 22.00
N GLU A 100 -15.94 8.91 22.75
CA GLU A 100 -17.35 9.30 22.71
C GLU A 100 -17.76 9.71 21.28
N VAL A 101 -17.02 10.63 20.68
CA VAL A 101 -17.31 11.14 19.33
C VAL A 101 -17.10 10.07 18.26
N ALA A 102 -16.08 9.22 18.38
CA ALA A 102 -15.85 8.13 17.43
C ALA A 102 -16.96 7.07 17.50
N ILE A 103 -17.44 6.71 18.71
CA ILE A 103 -18.57 5.78 18.88
C ILE A 103 -19.86 6.40 18.34
N ALA A 104 -20.13 7.68 18.60
CA ALA A 104 -21.26 8.39 18.02
C ALA A 104 -21.22 8.36 16.48
N GLY A 105 -20.04 8.59 15.89
CA GLY A 105 -19.84 8.48 14.44
C GLY A 105 -20.02 7.06 13.89
N ILE A 106 -19.66 6.03 14.66
CA ILE A 106 -19.93 4.62 14.30
C ILE A 106 -21.44 4.35 14.31
N VAL A 107 -22.18 4.89 15.27
CA VAL A 107 -23.65 4.77 15.31
C VAL A 107 -24.29 5.50 14.13
N GLU A 108 -23.81 6.70 13.79
CA GLU A 108 -24.33 7.49 12.66
C GLU A 108 -24.12 6.79 11.30
N ALA A 109 -22.96 6.18 11.09
CA ALA A 109 -22.54 5.63 9.80
C ALA A 109 -22.37 4.10 9.81
N ASP A 110 -23.14 3.39 10.64
CA ASP A 110 -22.95 1.96 10.92
C ASP A 110 -22.93 1.09 9.66
N GLU A 111 -23.94 1.23 8.79
CA GLU A 111 -24.04 0.48 7.53
C GLU A 111 -22.88 0.79 6.58
N GLU A 112 -22.54 2.07 6.42
CA GLU A 112 -21.43 2.50 5.56
C GLU A 112 -20.11 1.90 6.06
N ILE A 113 -19.86 1.94 7.38
CA ILE A 113 -18.65 1.36 7.97
C ILE A 113 -18.59 -0.15 7.73
N CYS A 114 -19.70 -0.87 7.84
CA CYS A 114 -19.75 -2.30 7.53
C CYS A 114 -19.28 -2.62 6.10
N GLU A 115 -19.62 -1.79 5.11
CA GLU A 115 -19.13 -1.96 3.73
C GLU A 115 -17.60 -1.81 3.65
N TRP A 116 -17.02 -0.84 4.37
CA TRP A 116 -15.57 -0.68 4.46
C TRP A 116 -14.89 -1.88 5.13
N LEU A 117 -15.51 -2.49 6.13
CA LEU A 117 -14.96 -3.65 6.85
C LEU A 117 -14.85 -4.91 5.98
N ALA A 118 -15.61 -5.01 4.87
CA ALA A 118 -15.53 -6.15 3.95
C ALA A 118 -14.19 -6.22 3.20
N PHE A 119 -13.38 -5.17 3.31
CA PHE A 119 -12.22 -4.94 2.48
C PHE A 119 -10.95 -4.84 3.31
N ALA A 120 -9.90 -5.55 2.89
CA ALA A 120 -8.58 -5.42 3.51
C ALA A 120 -7.92 -4.08 3.14
N PRO A 121 -7.11 -3.50 4.04
CA PRO A 121 -6.23 -2.39 3.69
C PRO A 121 -5.28 -2.77 2.55
N GLN A 122 -5.15 -1.88 1.57
CA GLN A 122 -4.21 -2.05 0.45
C GLN A 122 -3.24 -0.87 0.41
N THR A 123 -2.09 -1.06 1.06
CA THR A 123 -1.10 0.01 1.25
C THR A 123 -0.14 0.12 0.07
N ASN A 124 -0.44 1.03 -0.85
CA ASN A 124 0.42 1.36 -2.00
C ASN A 124 1.50 2.41 -1.62
N GLU A 125 2.44 2.06 -0.73
CA GLU A 125 3.48 3.01 -0.26
C GLU A 125 4.40 3.47 -1.40
N VAL A 126 4.28 4.75 -1.76
CA VAL A 126 5.05 5.40 -2.83
C VAL A 126 6.52 5.59 -2.44
N ALA A 127 6.84 5.75 -1.14
CA ALA A 127 8.22 5.96 -0.71
C ALA A 127 9.15 4.79 -1.08
N ARG A 128 8.61 3.57 -1.24
CA ARG A 128 9.35 2.38 -1.68
C ARG A 128 9.94 2.55 -3.08
N ALA A 129 9.39 3.43 -3.91
CA ALA A 129 9.95 3.75 -5.21
C ALA A 129 11.40 4.29 -5.12
N SER A 130 11.86 4.82 -3.98
CA SER A 130 13.25 5.27 -3.79
C SER A 130 14.25 4.13 -4.00
N LEU A 131 13.96 2.96 -3.44
CA LEU A 131 14.80 1.76 -3.56
C LEU A 131 14.57 1.06 -4.89
N LEU A 132 13.31 0.96 -5.32
CA LEU A 132 12.96 0.33 -6.61
C LEU A 132 13.63 1.06 -7.78
N TYR A 133 13.52 2.39 -7.82
CA TYR A 133 14.18 3.21 -8.84
C TYR A 133 15.70 3.02 -8.83
N SER A 134 16.31 2.94 -7.64
CA SER A 134 17.74 2.65 -7.51
C SER A 134 18.13 1.30 -8.14
N GLY A 135 17.32 0.25 -7.93
CA GLY A 135 17.49 -1.05 -8.59
C GLY A 135 17.32 -0.96 -10.11
N MET A 136 16.28 -0.25 -10.59
CA MET A 136 16.06 -0.04 -12.02
C MET A 136 17.24 0.66 -12.70
N ARG A 137 17.90 1.60 -12.01
CA ARG A 137 19.10 2.26 -12.52
C ARG A 137 20.27 1.31 -12.72
N VAL A 138 20.48 0.38 -11.79
CA VAL A 138 21.53 -0.65 -11.90
C VAL A 138 21.25 -1.51 -13.13
N ILE A 139 20.03 -2.04 -13.25
CA ILE A 139 19.61 -2.87 -14.39
C ILE A 139 19.75 -2.11 -15.72
N ALA A 140 19.33 -0.84 -15.77
CA ALA A 140 19.47 -0.02 -16.97
C ALA A 140 20.94 0.22 -17.34
N GLY A 141 21.82 0.40 -16.35
CA GLY A 141 23.26 0.57 -16.59
C GLY A 141 23.95 -0.71 -17.08
N GLU A 142 23.56 -1.87 -16.57
CA GLU A 142 24.13 -3.16 -16.95
C GLU A 142 23.63 -3.64 -18.32
N THR A 143 22.35 -3.42 -18.60
CA THR A 143 21.72 -3.92 -19.83
C THR A 143 21.78 -2.94 -20.98
N THR A 144 21.81 -1.63 -20.72
CA THR A 144 21.76 -0.54 -21.72
C THR A 144 20.54 -0.59 -22.65
N LEU A 145 19.50 -1.33 -22.25
CA LEU A 145 18.24 -1.51 -22.98
C LEU A 145 17.09 -0.86 -22.22
N PRO A 146 16.02 -0.46 -22.91
CA PRO A 146 14.81 0.02 -22.25
C PRO A 146 14.15 -1.09 -21.43
N LEU A 147 13.52 -0.71 -20.31
CA LEU A 147 12.94 -1.62 -19.33
C LEU A 147 11.43 -1.81 -19.58
N SER A 148 10.97 -3.05 -19.50
CA SER A 148 9.57 -3.42 -19.36
C SER A 148 9.31 -3.91 -17.93
N LEU A 149 8.51 -3.16 -17.19
CA LEU A 149 8.26 -3.34 -15.76
C LEU A 149 7.04 -4.23 -15.51
N PHE A 150 7.20 -5.20 -14.61
CA PHE A 150 6.16 -6.12 -14.15
C PHE A 150 6.09 -6.09 -12.62
N GLU A 151 5.05 -5.47 -12.02
CA GLU A 151 4.90 -5.41 -10.54
C GLU A 151 3.89 -6.45 -10.03
N LEU A 152 4.29 -7.26 -9.05
CA LEU A 152 3.41 -8.19 -8.33
C LEU A 152 2.82 -7.53 -7.07
N GLY A 153 1.51 -7.72 -6.87
CA GLY A 153 0.77 -7.08 -5.77
C GLY A 153 0.79 -5.56 -5.91
N ALA A 154 0.52 -5.08 -7.12
CA ALA A 154 0.71 -3.70 -7.51
C ALA A 154 -0.31 -2.73 -6.88
N SER A 155 -1.39 -3.21 -6.25
CA SER A 155 -2.48 -2.39 -5.73
C SER A 155 -3.04 -1.43 -6.80
N ALA A 156 -2.72 -0.13 -6.73
CA ALA A 156 -3.11 0.89 -7.70
C ALA A 156 -2.00 1.22 -8.72
N GLY A 157 -0.90 0.47 -8.71
CA GLY A 157 0.22 0.62 -9.63
C GLY A 157 1.03 1.90 -9.42
N LEU A 158 0.95 2.55 -8.25
CA LEU A 158 1.66 3.83 -8.04
C LEU A 158 3.18 3.68 -8.16
N ASN A 159 3.75 2.53 -7.77
CA ASN A 159 5.19 2.28 -7.89
C ASN A 159 5.63 1.93 -9.31
N LEU A 160 4.72 1.50 -10.19
CA LEU A 160 4.99 1.41 -11.64
C LEU A 160 5.27 2.78 -12.26
N MET A 161 4.95 3.89 -11.57
CA MET A 161 5.19 5.26 -12.01
C MET A 161 6.56 5.83 -11.59
N LEU A 162 7.50 4.98 -11.15
CA LEU A 162 8.80 5.39 -10.60
C LEU A 162 9.64 6.31 -11.52
N ASP A 163 9.53 6.20 -12.84
CA ASP A 163 10.25 7.08 -13.76
C ASP A 163 9.68 8.50 -13.82
N LYS A 164 8.48 8.72 -13.27
CA LYS A 164 7.80 10.02 -13.23
C LYS A 164 7.98 10.76 -11.91
N PHE A 165 8.79 10.23 -11.00
CA PHE A 165 9.05 10.85 -9.70
C PHE A 165 10.41 11.54 -9.69
N ALA A 166 10.55 12.53 -8.80
CA ALA A 166 11.83 13.15 -8.46
C ALA A 166 12.42 12.42 -7.25
N TYR A 167 13.75 12.33 -7.22
CA TYR A 167 14.46 11.66 -6.14
C TYR A 167 15.63 12.49 -5.66
N ARG A 168 15.84 12.54 -4.34
CA ARG A 168 17.10 12.96 -3.71
C ARG A 168 17.65 11.79 -2.91
N LEU A 169 18.65 11.10 -3.45
CA LEU A 169 19.20 9.86 -2.89
C LEU A 169 20.68 10.09 -2.59
N GLY A 170 20.99 10.24 -1.30
CA GLY A 170 22.27 10.74 -0.84
C GLY A 170 22.40 12.23 -1.17
N ASP A 171 23.54 12.60 -1.76
CA ASP A 171 23.90 13.95 -2.18
C ASP A 171 23.47 14.28 -3.63
N ARG A 172 22.72 13.39 -4.29
CA ARG A 172 22.38 13.49 -5.71
C ARG A 172 20.88 13.51 -5.97
N ASN A 173 20.50 14.23 -7.02
CA ASN A 173 19.14 14.25 -7.54
C ASN A 173 19.01 13.34 -8.77
N PHE A 174 17.87 12.67 -8.89
CA PHE A 174 17.53 11.78 -10.01
C PHE A 174 16.05 11.88 -10.40
N GLY A 175 15.70 11.25 -11.51
CA GLY A 175 14.33 11.17 -12.01
C GLY A 175 13.84 12.48 -12.63
N GLU A 176 12.54 12.67 -12.61
CA GLU A 176 11.86 13.82 -13.19
C GLU A 176 11.90 15.01 -12.22
N THR A 177 12.90 15.89 -12.35
CA THR A 177 13.16 16.98 -11.38
C THR A 177 11.97 17.92 -11.12
N GLY A 178 11.03 18.06 -12.06
CA GLY A 178 9.81 18.86 -11.91
C GLY A 178 8.62 18.12 -11.29
N SER A 179 8.79 16.85 -10.91
CA SER A 179 7.70 16.04 -10.37
C SER A 179 7.21 16.55 -9.02
N ARG A 180 5.88 16.53 -8.82
CA ARG A 180 5.26 16.82 -7.52
C ARG A 180 5.46 15.69 -6.50
N VAL A 181 6.03 14.57 -6.91
CA VAL A 181 6.45 13.48 -6.02
C VAL A 181 7.97 13.57 -5.88
N LEU A 182 8.45 14.20 -4.81
CA LEU A 182 9.86 14.19 -4.43
C LEU A 182 10.08 13.16 -3.32
N LEU A 183 10.91 12.16 -3.60
CA LEU A 183 11.31 11.13 -2.63
C LEU A 183 12.72 11.43 -2.14
N SER A 184 12.83 11.82 -0.87
CA SER A 184 14.09 12.18 -0.21
C SER A 184 14.22 11.43 1.12
N PRO A 185 14.36 10.09 1.10
CA PRO A 185 14.54 9.33 2.33
C PRO A 185 15.83 9.72 3.04
N GLN A 186 15.94 9.40 4.33
CA GLN A 186 17.23 9.37 5.00
C GLN A 186 18.09 8.27 4.35
N TRP A 187 19.01 8.68 3.48
CA TRP A 187 19.86 7.77 2.72
C TRP A 187 21.20 7.55 3.44
N VAL A 188 21.58 6.29 3.61
CA VAL A 188 22.87 5.90 4.19
C VAL A 188 23.64 5.10 3.15
N GLY A 189 24.89 5.50 2.89
CA GLY A 189 25.75 4.90 1.88
C GLY A 189 25.86 5.75 0.60
N PRO A 190 26.58 5.25 -0.43
CA PRO A 190 26.79 5.99 -1.66
C PRO A 190 25.49 6.21 -2.43
N ALA A 191 25.41 7.30 -3.19
CA ALA A 191 24.31 7.53 -4.11
C ALA A 191 24.20 6.38 -5.14
N PRO A 192 22.98 6.05 -5.63
CA PRO A 192 22.79 4.93 -6.54
C PRO A 192 23.63 5.06 -7.83
N LYS A 193 24.15 3.94 -8.31
CA LYS A 193 24.91 3.80 -9.56
C LYS A 193 23.97 3.55 -10.75
N GLY A 194 24.55 3.31 -11.92
CA GLY A 194 23.82 2.95 -13.15
C GLY A 194 23.30 4.14 -13.95
N ALA A 195 22.49 3.86 -14.97
CA ALA A 195 21.94 4.85 -15.88
C ALA A 195 20.54 5.34 -15.42
N ALA A 196 19.99 6.37 -16.05
CA ALA A 196 18.57 6.66 -15.91
C ALA A 196 17.77 5.59 -16.67
N PRO A 197 16.73 4.97 -16.07
CA PRO A 197 15.98 3.92 -16.74
C PRO A 197 15.04 4.52 -17.78
N ASP A 198 15.10 4.00 -19.00
CA ASP A 198 14.07 4.24 -20.02
C ASP A 198 12.97 3.21 -19.86
N ILE A 199 11.75 3.63 -19.51
CA ILE A 199 10.63 2.72 -19.25
C ILE A 199 9.75 2.60 -20.49
N LEU A 200 9.93 1.50 -21.24
CA LEU A 200 9.18 1.20 -22.45
C LEU A 200 7.74 0.78 -22.16
N ALA A 201 7.55 -0.05 -21.14
CA ALA A 201 6.24 -0.59 -20.78
C ALA A 201 6.16 -0.85 -19.29
N ARG A 202 4.93 -0.78 -18.76
CA ARG A 202 4.63 -1.07 -17.35
C ARG A 202 3.33 -1.84 -17.24
N ARG A 203 3.33 -2.91 -16.45
CA ARG A 203 2.15 -3.74 -16.18
C ARG A 203 2.26 -4.29 -14.76
N GLY A 204 1.14 -4.52 -14.09
CA GLY A 204 1.14 -5.17 -12.79
C GLY A 204 -0.07 -6.05 -12.60
N CYS A 205 -0.04 -6.86 -11.54
CA CYS A 205 -1.19 -7.63 -11.11
C CYS A 205 -1.47 -7.45 -9.62
N ASP A 206 -2.74 -7.60 -9.25
CA ASP A 206 -3.20 -7.66 -7.88
C ASP A 206 -4.45 -8.54 -7.81
N LEU A 207 -4.78 -9.10 -6.65
CA LEU A 207 -6.05 -9.82 -6.47
C LEU A 207 -7.24 -8.87 -6.52
N ASN A 208 -7.05 -7.61 -6.09
CA ASN A 208 -8.07 -6.58 -6.05
C ASN A 208 -7.46 -5.23 -6.50
N PRO A 209 -7.09 -5.08 -7.79
CA PRO A 209 -6.43 -3.86 -8.25
C PRO A 209 -7.33 -2.63 -8.06
N LEU A 210 -6.73 -1.52 -7.65
CA LEU A 210 -7.44 -0.26 -7.42
C LEU A 210 -7.22 0.69 -8.61
N ASP A 211 -8.27 0.89 -9.39
CA ASP A 211 -8.28 1.85 -10.50
C ASP A 211 -8.26 3.31 -10.02
N VAL A 212 -7.14 4.02 -10.26
CA VAL A 212 -6.96 5.42 -9.90
C VAL A 212 -7.89 6.39 -10.64
N THR A 213 -8.53 5.97 -11.73
CA THR A 213 -9.53 6.77 -12.45
C THR A 213 -10.87 6.80 -11.71
N VAL A 214 -11.14 5.80 -10.85
CA VAL A 214 -12.34 5.69 -10.03
C VAL A 214 -12.20 6.46 -8.70
N ALA A 215 -13.16 7.34 -8.40
CA ALA A 215 -13.10 8.22 -7.23
C ALA A 215 -13.10 7.46 -5.89
N THR A 216 -13.94 6.43 -5.76
CA THR A 216 -14.04 5.61 -4.54
C THR A 216 -12.75 4.81 -4.28
N HIS A 217 -12.08 4.33 -5.34
CA HIS A 217 -10.78 3.66 -5.20
C HIS A 217 -9.69 4.62 -4.71
N ARG A 218 -9.64 5.86 -5.24
CA ARG A 218 -8.73 6.89 -4.74
C ARG A 218 -9.02 7.23 -3.27
N ALA A 219 -10.29 7.41 -2.92
CA ALA A 219 -10.69 7.66 -1.54
C ALA A 219 -10.22 6.54 -0.63
N ARG A 220 -10.36 5.28 -1.06
CA ARG A 220 -9.91 4.10 -0.32
C ARG A 220 -8.40 4.03 -0.14
N LEU A 221 -7.61 4.31 -1.18
CA LEU A 221 -6.14 4.39 -1.06
C LEU A 221 -5.70 5.38 0.02
N LEU A 222 -6.37 6.53 0.08
CA LEU A 222 -6.03 7.62 1.01
C LEU A 222 -6.56 7.35 2.42
N ALA A 223 -7.72 6.71 2.54
CA ALA A 223 -8.36 6.37 3.82
C ALA A 223 -7.48 5.45 4.67
N TYR A 224 -6.75 4.51 4.06
CA TYR A 224 -5.84 3.60 4.77
C TYR A 224 -4.46 4.18 5.08
N ILE A 225 -4.21 5.45 4.75
CA ILE A 225 -3.08 6.20 5.29
C ILE A 225 -3.52 6.79 6.63
N TRP A 226 -2.70 6.63 7.66
CA TRP A 226 -2.99 7.19 8.98
C TRP A 226 -3.14 8.71 8.92
N ALA A 227 -4.16 9.24 9.62
CA ALA A 227 -4.62 10.62 9.44
C ALA A 227 -3.57 11.69 9.79
N ASP A 228 -2.62 11.35 10.66
CA ASP A 228 -1.52 12.21 11.08
C ASP A 228 -0.27 12.14 10.18
N GLN A 229 -0.26 11.26 9.17
CA GLN A 229 0.82 11.16 8.20
C GLN A 229 0.58 12.08 6.99
N SER A 230 0.45 13.39 7.24
CA SER A 230 0.11 14.40 6.22
C SER A 230 1.06 14.40 5.01
N GLU A 231 2.37 14.25 5.23
CA GLU A 231 3.36 14.15 4.16
C GLU A 231 3.15 12.90 3.29
N ARG A 232 2.74 11.79 3.90
CA ARG A 232 2.44 10.53 3.20
C ARG A 232 1.15 10.67 2.40
N LEU A 233 0.12 11.30 2.96
CA LEU A 233 -1.11 11.64 2.24
C LEU A 233 -0.80 12.50 1.01
N ALA A 234 -0.10 13.63 1.20
CA ALA A 234 0.24 14.55 0.12
C ALA A 234 1.06 13.88 -0.99
N ARG A 235 2.03 13.04 -0.62
CA ARG A 235 2.82 12.24 -1.57
C ARG A 235 1.95 11.26 -2.35
N THR A 236 1.08 10.51 -1.68
CA THR A 236 0.19 9.55 -2.34
C THR A 236 -0.80 10.25 -3.26
N GLU A 237 -1.37 11.39 -2.86
CA GLU A 237 -2.24 12.21 -3.72
C GLU A 237 -1.50 12.72 -4.97
N ALA A 238 -0.25 13.14 -4.83
CA ALA A 238 0.58 13.54 -5.97
C ALA A 238 0.88 12.36 -6.91
N ALA A 239 1.18 11.17 -6.37
CA ALA A 239 1.40 9.97 -7.16
C ALA A 239 0.13 9.49 -7.87
N ILE A 240 -1.02 9.57 -7.21
CA ILE A 240 -2.33 9.29 -7.82
C ILE A 240 -2.56 10.22 -9.01
N ARG A 241 -2.31 11.53 -8.88
CA ARG A 241 -2.46 12.48 -10.00
C ARG A 241 -1.56 12.13 -11.19
N ILE A 242 -0.31 11.72 -10.93
CA ILE A 242 0.61 11.25 -11.99
C ILE A 242 0.05 9.99 -12.67
N ALA A 243 -0.39 9.01 -11.88
CA ALA A 243 -0.97 7.77 -12.40
C ALA A 243 -2.26 8.04 -13.19
N GLN A 244 -3.11 8.99 -12.79
CA GLN A 244 -4.32 9.34 -13.52
C GLN A 244 -4.05 9.88 -14.93
N ALA A 245 -2.94 10.60 -15.13
CA ALA A 245 -2.57 11.14 -16.44
C ALA A 245 -2.13 10.04 -17.43
N ALA A 246 -1.57 8.94 -16.92
CA ALA A 246 -1.18 7.77 -17.69
C ALA A 246 -1.39 6.49 -16.87
N PRO A 247 -2.64 5.99 -16.76
CA PRO A 247 -2.97 4.87 -15.87
C PRO A 247 -2.14 3.62 -16.20
N PRO A 248 -1.46 3.01 -15.21
CA PRO A 248 -0.74 1.78 -15.44
C PRO A 248 -1.71 0.63 -15.75
N ARG A 249 -1.30 -0.30 -16.61
CA ARG A 249 -2.10 -1.49 -16.89
C ARG A 249 -2.03 -2.44 -15.70
N LEU A 250 -3.17 -2.68 -15.05
CA LEU A 250 -3.30 -3.58 -13.91
C LEU A 250 -4.27 -4.71 -14.25
N ASP A 251 -3.84 -5.95 -14.04
CA ASP A 251 -4.70 -7.12 -14.20
C ASP A 251 -5.15 -7.66 -12.84
N LYS A 252 -6.43 -8.03 -12.75
CA LYS A 252 -6.95 -8.76 -11.60
C LYS A 252 -6.56 -10.24 -11.72
N ALA A 253 -5.52 -10.66 -11.01
CA ALA A 253 -4.99 -12.02 -11.12
C ALA A 253 -4.19 -12.44 -9.88
N ASP A 254 -4.12 -13.75 -9.67
CA ASP A 254 -3.10 -14.36 -8.80
C ASP A 254 -1.70 -14.14 -9.40
N ALA A 255 -0.72 -13.83 -8.54
CA ALA A 255 0.63 -13.49 -8.99
C ALA A 255 1.32 -14.64 -9.73
N GLY A 256 1.19 -15.88 -9.25
CA GLY A 256 1.85 -17.03 -9.86
C GLY A 256 1.26 -17.37 -11.23
N ALA A 257 -0.07 -17.39 -11.35
CA ALA A 257 -0.74 -17.56 -12.64
C ALA A 257 -0.46 -16.40 -13.62
N TRP A 258 -0.34 -15.18 -13.09
CA TRP A 258 -0.05 -14.01 -13.90
C TRP A 258 1.39 -14.00 -14.44
N VAL A 259 2.40 -14.36 -13.63
CA VAL A 259 3.79 -14.49 -14.09
C VAL A 259 3.89 -15.50 -15.22
N GLU A 260 3.30 -16.69 -15.06
CA GLU A 260 3.27 -17.74 -16.09
C GLU A 260 2.70 -17.23 -17.43
N SER A 261 1.63 -16.42 -17.37
CA SER A 261 0.94 -15.93 -18.57
C SER A 261 1.61 -14.73 -19.22
N ASN A 262 2.41 -13.95 -18.48
CA ASN A 262 2.88 -12.63 -18.93
C ASN A 262 4.41 -12.53 -19.05
N ILE A 263 5.16 -13.39 -18.38
CA ILE A 263 6.62 -13.48 -18.51
C ILE A 263 6.94 -14.76 -19.27
N LEU A 264 6.80 -14.68 -20.60
CA LEU A 264 7.09 -15.79 -21.50
C LEU A 264 8.58 -16.21 -21.40
N PRO A 265 8.95 -17.47 -21.64
CA PRO A 265 10.36 -17.88 -21.57
C PRO A 265 11.28 -17.02 -22.45
N LYS A 266 10.93 -16.85 -23.73
CA LYS A 266 11.67 -15.99 -24.65
C LYS A 266 11.21 -14.53 -24.57
N GLY A 267 12.13 -13.65 -24.19
CA GLY A 267 11.91 -12.21 -24.18
C GLY A 267 11.89 -11.58 -25.56
N LYS A 268 11.37 -10.35 -25.66
CA LYS A 268 11.46 -9.53 -26.86
C LYS A 268 12.86 -8.94 -26.99
N SER A 269 13.48 -9.11 -28.16
CA SER A 269 14.79 -8.51 -28.45
C SER A 269 14.74 -6.97 -28.39
N GLY A 270 15.80 -6.36 -27.86
CA GLY A 270 15.93 -4.94 -27.62
C GLY A 270 15.24 -4.44 -26.35
N THR A 271 14.93 -5.30 -25.38
CA THR A 271 14.21 -4.90 -24.15
C THR A 271 14.64 -5.75 -22.96
N SER A 272 14.87 -5.10 -21.82
CA SER A 272 15.09 -5.75 -20.52
C SER A 272 13.76 -5.92 -19.79
N ARG A 273 13.43 -7.14 -19.39
CA ARG A 273 12.23 -7.40 -18.57
C ARG A 273 12.63 -7.36 -17.10
N VAL A 274 11.84 -6.67 -16.28
CA VAL A 274 12.06 -6.58 -14.84
C VAL A 274 10.78 -6.95 -14.11
N LEU A 275 10.79 -8.11 -13.44
CA LEU A 275 9.76 -8.48 -12.47
C LEU A 275 10.16 -7.90 -11.11
N PHE A 276 9.23 -7.34 -10.35
CA PHE A 276 9.51 -6.88 -8.99
C PHE A 276 8.24 -6.85 -8.14
N HIS A 277 8.41 -6.61 -6.85
CA HIS A 277 7.32 -6.24 -5.96
C HIS A 277 7.84 -5.20 -4.97
N SER A 278 6.95 -4.34 -4.47
CA SER A 278 7.36 -3.38 -3.43
C SER A 278 7.34 -3.98 -2.03
N ILE A 279 6.46 -4.96 -1.77
CA ILE A 279 6.36 -5.66 -0.47
C ILE A 279 5.59 -7.00 -0.56
N ALA A 280 4.86 -7.23 -1.66
CA ALA A 280 3.83 -8.26 -1.73
C ALA A 280 4.31 -9.71 -1.54
N TYR A 281 5.53 -10.03 -1.99
CA TYR A 281 6.03 -11.41 -2.04
C TYR A 281 5.99 -12.12 -0.69
N GLN A 282 6.26 -11.43 0.42
CA GLN A 282 6.24 -12.05 1.74
C GLN A 282 4.85 -12.60 2.12
N TYR A 283 3.78 -12.02 1.58
CA TYR A 283 2.39 -12.42 1.85
C TYR A 283 1.89 -13.54 0.94
N PHE A 284 2.65 -13.90 -0.11
CA PHE A 284 2.22 -14.97 -1.01
C PHE A 284 2.32 -16.34 -0.33
N PRO A 285 1.32 -17.22 -0.55
CA PRO A 285 1.43 -18.63 -0.18
C PRO A 285 2.67 -19.27 -0.80
N GLU A 286 3.25 -20.26 -0.13
CA GLU A 286 4.46 -20.95 -0.59
C GLU A 286 4.30 -21.53 -2.01
N ALA A 287 3.14 -22.12 -2.33
CA ALA A 287 2.85 -22.61 -3.67
C ALA A 287 2.91 -21.52 -4.75
N VAL A 288 2.51 -20.28 -4.43
CA VAL A 288 2.57 -19.14 -5.35
C VAL A 288 4.02 -18.69 -5.54
N LYS A 289 4.81 -18.61 -4.46
CA LYS A 289 6.25 -18.31 -4.50
C LYS A 289 6.99 -19.31 -5.39
N ASN A 290 6.83 -20.61 -5.12
CA ASN A 290 7.47 -21.67 -5.91
C ASN A 290 7.10 -21.59 -7.40
N LYS A 291 5.84 -21.24 -7.73
CA LYS A 291 5.40 -21.05 -9.11
C LYS A 291 6.04 -19.83 -9.78
N ILE A 292 6.23 -18.74 -9.04
CA ILE A 292 6.94 -17.56 -9.55
C ILE A 292 8.40 -17.94 -9.82
N GLU A 293 9.10 -18.49 -8.83
CA GLU A 293 10.52 -18.86 -8.93
C GLU A 293 10.77 -19.81 -10.11
N ALA A 294 10.00 -20.88 -10.23
CA ALA A 294 10.14 -21.83 -11.34
C ALA A 294 9.95 -21.18 -12.73
N ASN A 295 8.97 -20.27 -12.87
CA ASN A 295 8.77 -19.54 -14.13
C ASN A 295 9.93 -18.58 -14.43
N MET A 296 10.46 -17.90 -13.41
CA MET A 296 11.55 -16.96 -13.57
C MET A 296 12.87 -17.66 -13.88
N GLU A 297 13.13 -18.84 -13.29
CA GLU A 297 14.26 -19.70 -13.65
C GLU A 297 14.16 -20.17 -15.11
N ALA A 298 12.99 -20.65 -15.54
CA ALA A 298 12.76 -21.09 -16.91
C ALA A 298 12.94 -19.94 -17.93
N ALA A 299 12.45 -18.73 -17.61
CA ALA A 299 12.64 -17.55 -18.44
C ALA A 299 14.10 -17.04 -18.41
N GLY A 300 14.78 -17.14 -17.26
CA GLY A 300 16.19 -16.80 -17.09
C GLY A 300 17.11 -17.67 -17.94
N ALA A 301 16.82 -18.98 -18.04
CA ALA A 301 17.56 -19.92 -18.89
C ALA A 301 17.48 -19.59 -20.39
N GLN A 302 16.52 -18.76 -20.81
CA GLN A 302 16.33 -18.31 -22.20
C GLN A 302 16.71 -16.84 -22.39
N ALA A 303 17.17 -16.15 -21.34
CA ALA A 303 17.56 -14.75 -21.42
C ALA A 303 18.85 -14.60 -22.24
N THR A 304 18.93 -13.51 -23.00
CA THR A 304 20.11 -13.17 -23.81
C THR A 304 20.53 -11.73 -23.54
N PRO A 305 21.74 -11.30 -23.95
CA PRO A 305 22.14 -9.89 -23.83
C PRO A 305 21.19 -8.92 -24.53
N GLN A 306 20.46 -9.38 -25.57
CA GLN A 306 19.47 -8.56 -26.29
C GLN A 306 18.06 -8.66 -25.71
N ALA A 307 17.78 -9.62 -24.83
CA ALA A 307 16.49 -9.78 -24.16
C ALA A 307 16.68 -10.24 -22.70
N PRO A 308 17.39 -9.45 -21.86
CA PRO A 308 17.73 -9.88 -20.52
C PRO A 308 16.50 -9.88 -19.61
N LEU A 309 16.63 -10.59 -18.49
CA LEU A 309 15.63 -10.69 -17.45
C LEU A 309 16.26 -10.39 -16.09
N ALA A 310 15.60 -9.55 -15.29
CA ALA A 310 15.90 -9.30 -13.90
C ALA A 310 14.65 -9.52 -13.05
N TRP A 311 14.80 -10.05 -11.83
CA TRP A 311 13.72 -10.25 -10.88
C TRP A 311 14.19 -10.31 -9.44
#